data_AF-A0A956KBT8-F1
#
_entry.id   AF-A0A956KBT8-F1
#
_cell.length_a   1.000
_cell.length_b   1.000
_cell.length_c   1.000
_cell.angle_alpha   90.00
_cell.angle_beta   90.00
_cell.angle_gamma   90.00
#
_symmetry.space_group_name_H-M   'P 1'
#
loop_
_entity.id
_entity.type
_entity.pdbx_description
1 polymer ?
#
loop_
_entity_poly.entity_id
_entity_poly.type
_entity_poly.pdbx_seq_one_letter_code
_entity_poly.pdbx_strand_id
1 'polypeptide(L)'
;MPSPISSSLTQSLPLPLAEAATPQIDLRELQTELDELAHEVHRAQSLGIPLPKAVRSPEFPELALFHQGLRDALFLEIPSEIEGFVHSLQGGTASGAALGKLQRTLVDLAQGEDEGDEDEHRVELRMALAEFLVFEAIRLRLLITTLSSEDFEQVGGEEEDIDAIAWSEVQALLYEPVLDDPEIRPFEVMHASASVAIARDAAFRANLLREAGEDFREELRMRARLRGALRELRLPEAVLLENALASLLGDERKELTELQADRPVALDGLSRQAMDQRVSRGRRALSSPDRRWPRRRRPSLFDLLRQPGAAA
;
A
#
# COMPACT_ATOMS: atom_id res chain seq x y z
N MET A 1 21.08 -0.28 -27.45
CA MET A 1 20.08 -0.80 -26.51
C MET A 1 19.14 0.36 -26.21
N PRO A 2 17.83 0.24 -26.43
CA PRO A 2 16.89 1.27 -25.97
C PRO A 2 16.94 1.38 -24.44
N SER A 3 16.65 2.56 -23.88
CA SER A 3 16.58 2.76 -22.43
C SER A 3 15.41 1.99 -21.80
N PRO A 4 15.48 1.62 -20.51
CA PRO A 4 14.34 1.08 -19.77
C PRO A 4 13.16 2.07 -19.75
N ILE A 5 11.93 1.57 -19.69
CA ILE A 5 10.70 2.41 -19.63
C ILE A 5 10.69 3.21 -18.32
N SER A 6 11.13 2.56 -17.24
CA SER A 6 11.29 3.12 -15.90
C SER A 6 12.50 4.06 -15.70
N SER A 7 13.25 4.38 -16.76
CA SER A 7 14.48 5.19 -16.64
C SER A 7 14.21 6.63 -16.17
N SER A 8 13.19 7.31 -16.68
CA SER A 8 12.81 8.66 -16.25
C SER A 8 12.33 8.70 -14.78
N LEU A 9 11.66 7.62 -14.33
CA LEU A 9 11.20 7.47 -12.96
C LEU A 9 12.36 7.27 -11.98
N THR A 10 13.26 6.35 -12.29
CA THR A 10 14.42 6.06 -11.44
C THR A 10 15.39 7.24 -11.35
N GLN A 11 15.51 8.06 -12.40
CA GLN A 11 16.29 9.30 -12.38
C GLN A 11 15.64 10.43 -11.55
N SER A 12 14.33 10.35 -11.33
CA SER A 12 13.56 11.32 -10.55
C SER A 12 13.50 10.97 -9.05
N LEU A 13 14.09 9.83 -8.64
CA LEU A 13 14.18 9.46 -7.24
C LEU A 13 15.02 10.48 -6.44
N PRO A 14 14.60 10.88 -5.23
CA PRO A 14 15.36 11.84 -4.42
C PRO A 14 16.80 11.36 -4.18
N LEU A 15 17.79 12.22 -4.42
CA LEU A 15 19.23 11.92 -4.26
C LEU A 15 19.62 11.25 -2.92
N PRO A 16 19.03 11.58 -1.75
CA PRO A 16 19.33 10.87 -0.50
C PRO A 16 18.87 9.40 -0.50
N LEU A 17 17.80 9.06 -1.23
CA LEU A 17 17.39 7.66 -1.44
C LEU A 17 18.39 6.95 -2.35
N ALA A 18 18.90 7.62 -3.38
CA ALA A 18 19.94 7.06 -4.26
C ALA A 18 21.29 6.87 -3.55
N GLU A 19 21.67 7.78 -2.65
CA GLU A 19 22.93 7.74 -1.87
C GLU A 19 22.87 6.84 -0.63
N ALA A 20 21.70 6.66 0.00
CA ALA A 20 21.52 5.67 1.08
C ALA A 20 21.39 4.24 0.54
N ALA A 21 20.89 4.09 -0.69
CA ALA A 21 20.71 2.81 -1.38
C ALA A 21 22.01 2.21 -1.97
N THR A 22 23.11 2.96 -2.00
CA THR A 22 24.20 2.73 -2.97
C THR A 22 25.20 1.61 -2.69
N PRO A 23 25.07 0.78 -1.63
CA PRO A 23 25.68 -0.54 -1.67
C PRO A 23 24.68 -1.71 -1.77
N GLN A 24 23.35 -1.49 -1.76
CA GLN A 24 22.37 -2.58 -1.62
C GLN A 24 21.20 -2.61 -2.63
N ILE A 25 20.85 -1.50 -3.30
CA ILE A 25 19.77 -1.53 -4.31
C ILE A 25 20.38 -1.57 -5.70
N ASP A 26 20.22 -2.69 -6.41
CA ASP A 26 20.55 -2.77 -7.82
C ASP A 26 19.48 -2.03 -8.62
N LEU A 27 19.78 -0.79 -9.02
CA LEU A 27 18.88 0.04 -9.82
C LEU A 27 18.47 -0.64 -11.14
N ARG A 28 19.25 -1.61 -11.65
CA ARG A 28 18.88 -2.36 -12.86
C ARG A 28 17.84 -3.44 -12.57
N GLU A 29 17.93 -4.07 -11.41
CA GLU A 29 16.91 -5.03 -10.95
C GLU A 29 15.58 -4.30 -10.76
N LEU A 30 15.58 -3.16 -10.06
CA LEU A 30 14.40 -2.31 -9.90
C LEU A 30 13.83 -1.85 -11.25
N GLN A 31 14.67 -1.48 -12.22
CA GLN A 31 14.21 -1.10 -13.56
C GLN A 31 13.55 -2.28 -14.29
N THR A 32 14.08 -3.49 -14.11
CA THR A 32 13.53 -4.70 -14.73
C THR A 32 12.15 -5.02 -14.14
N GLU A 33 12.02 -4.99 -12.82
CA GLU A 33 10.75 -5.19 -12.11
C GLU A 33 9.70 -4.14 -12.52
N LEU A 34 10.08 -2.86 -12.59
CA LEU A 34 9.18 -1.79 -13.02
C LEU A 34 8.76 -1.92 -14.49
N ASP A 35 9.65 -2.39 -15.36
CA ASP A 35 9.33 -2.64 -16.76
C ASP A 35 8.36 -3.83 -16.88
N GLU A 36 8.52 -4.90 -16.10
CA GLU A 36 7.57 -6.02 -16.04
C GLU A 36 6.19 -5.58 -15.54
N LEU A 37 6.15 -4.77 -14.48
CA LEU A 37 4.93 -4.15 -13.98
C LEU A 37 4.23 -3.32 -15.05
N ALA A 38 4.97 -2.48 -15.79
CA ALA A 38 4.40 -1.67 -16.87
C ALA A 38 3.63 -2.52 -17.90
N HIS A 39 4.18 -3.68 -18.27
CA HIS A 39 3.52 -4.60 -19.19
C HIS A 39 2.25 -5.22 -18.59
N GLU A 40 2.27 -5.62 -17.32
CA GLU A 40 1.07 -6.16 -16.67
C GLU A 40 -0.04 -5.12 -16.49
N VAL A 41 0.31 -3.88 -16.10
CA VAL A 41 -0.66 -2.77 -15.99
C VAL A 41 -1.31 -2.50 -17.34
N HIS A 42 -0.50 -2.29 -18.37
CA HIS A 42 -0.99 -2.03 -19.71
C HIS A 42 -1.83 -3.20 -20.26
N ARG A 43 -1.44 -4.44 -19.96
CA ARG A 43 -2.24 -5.63 -20.29
C ARG A 43 -3.59 -5.63 -19.56
N ALA A 44 -3.63 -5.30 -18.28
CA ALA A 44 -4.89 -5.22 -17.53
C ALA A 44 -5.81 -4.13 -18.11
N GLN A 45 -5.25 -2.95 -18.42
CA GLN A 45 -5.96 -1.83 -19.03
C GLN A 45 -6.52 -2.17 -20.42
N SER A 46 -5.71 -2.79 -21.29
CA SER A 46 -6.17 -3.21 -22.63
C SER A 46 -7.27 -4.28 -22.59
N LEU A 47 -7.34 -5.05 -21.50
CA LEU A 47 -8.43 -6.00 -21.23
C LEU A 47 -9.66 -5.34 -20.55
N GLY A 48 -9.60 -4.04 -20.23
CA GLY A 48 -10.66 -3.33 -19.53
C GLY A 48 -10.82 -3.76 -18.07
N ILE A 49 -9.77 -4.33 -17.46
CA ILE A 49 -9.76 -4.77 -16.06
C ILE A 49 -9.29 -3.58 -15.19
N PRO A 50 -10.11 -3.09 -14.24
CA PRO A 50 -9.70 -2.00 -13.36
C PRO A 50 -8.57 -2.44 -12.42
N LEU A 51 -7.64 -1.53 -12.11
CA LEU A 51 -6.44 -1.85 -11.32
C LEU A 51 -6.73 -2.50 -9.96
N PRO A 52 -7.72 -2.06 -9.15
CA PRO A 52 -8.07 -2.73 -7.90
C PRO A 52 -8.40 -4.22 -8.04
N LYS A 53 -8.90 -4.62 -9.21
CA LYS A 53 -9.16 -6.03 -9.54
C LYS A 53 -7.91 -6.72 -10.08
N ALA A 54 -7.12 -6.04 -10.90
CA ALA A 54 -5.90 -6.59 -11.50
C ALA A 54 -4.86 -6.97 -10.43
N VAL A 55 -4.63 -6.12 -9.43
CA VAL A 55 -3.67 -6.34 -8.32
C VAL A 55 -4.02 -7.51 -7.39
N ARG A 56 -5.19 -8.13 -7.55
CA ARG A 56 -5.61 -9.33 -6.81
C ARG A 56 -5.73 -10.56 -7.69
N SER A 57 -5.52 -10.41 -8.99
CA SER A 57 -5.72 -11.48 -9.96
C SER A 57 -4.43 -12.29 -10.11
N PRO A 58 -4.49 -13.63 -10.09
CA PRO A 58 -3.34 -14.48 -10.40
C PRO A 58 -2.88 -14.34 -11.86
N GLU A 59 -3.63 -13.67 -12.72
CA GLU A 59 -3.24 -13.37 -14.11
C GLU A 59 -2.19 -12.25 -14.23
N PHE A 60 -1.99 -11.48 -13.16
CA PHE A 60 -1.04 -10.38 -13.04
C PHE A 60 -0.20 -10.53 -11.76
N PRO A 61 0.67 -11.57 -11.70
CA PRO A 61 1.44 -11.90 -10.51
C PRO A 61 2.37 -10.77 -10.06
N GLU A 62 3.03 -10.07 -10.98
CA GLU A 62 3.96 -8.99 -10.60
C GLU A 62 3.20 -7.83 -9.97
N LEU A 63 2.04 -7.46 -10.53
CA LEU A 63 1.17 -6.46 -9.93
C LEU A 63 0.70 -6.83 -8.54
N ALA A 64 0.26 -8.09 -8.35
CA ALA A 64 -0.19 -8.57 -7.07
C ALA A 64 0.94 -8.57 -6.03
N LEU A 65 2.13 -9.02 -6.41
CA LEU A 65 3.31 -9.04 -5.56
C LEU A 65 3.75 -7.63 -5.17
N PHE A 66 3.79 -6.70 -6.12
CA PHE A 66 4.18 -5.32 -5.85
C PHE A 66 3.18 -4.61 -4.93
N HIS A 67 1.89 -4.67 -5.26
CA HIS A 67 0.80 -4.09 -4.47
C HIS A 67 0.81 -4.60 -3.02
N GLN A 68 0.97 -5.92 -2.87
CA GLN A 68 1.04 -6.56 -1.57
C GLN A 68 2.35 -6.24 -0.82
N GLY A 69 3.47 -6.16 -1.54
CA GLY A 69 4.77 -5.80 -1.01
C GLY A 69 4.80 -4.38 -0.46
N LEU A 70 4.18 -3.42 -1.16
CA LEU A 70 4.03 -2.05 -0.67
C LEU A 70 3.21 -1.98 0.63
N ARG A 71 2.11 -2.74 0.70
CA ARG A 71 1.33 -2.88 1.94
C ARG A 71 2.19 -3.44 3.07
N ASP A 72 2.97 -4.48 2.80
CA ASP A 72 3.81 -5.13 3.81
C ASP A 72 4.98 -4.26 4.28
N ALA A 73 5.55 -3.48 3.38
CA ALA A 73 6.61 -2.52 3.72
C ALA A 73 6.15 -1.51 4.79
N LEU A 74 4.86 -1.13 4.83
CA LEU A 74 4.32 -0.28 5.89
C LEU A 74 4.48 -0.88 7.30
N PHE A 75 4.42 -2.20 7.42
CA PHE A 75 4.44 -2.92 8.70
C PHE A 75 5.79 -3.56 9.02
N LEU A 76 6.77 -3.41 8.13
CA LEU A 76 8.15 -3.82 8.39
C LEU A 76 8.76 -2.96 9.51
N GLU A 77 9.44 -3.60 10.47
CA GLU A 77 10.21 -2.87 11.48
C GLU A 77 11.34 -2.10 10.81
N ILE A 78 11.45 -0.80 11.10
CA ILE A 78 12.46 0.06 10.47
C ILE A 78 13.85 -0.38 10.97
N PRO A 79 14.82 -0.65 10.06
CA PRO A 79 16.20 -0.87 10.44
C PRO A 79 16.79 0.35 11.15
N SER A 80 17.59 0.11 12.19
CA SER A 80 18.19 1.16 13.03
C SER A 80 19.05 2.14 12.23
N GLU A 81 19.59 1.66 11.12
CA GLU A 81 20.50 2.36 10.22
C GLU A 81 19.78 3.49 9.47
N ILE A 82 18.47 3.35 9.22
CA ILE A 82 17.68 4.32 8.44
C ILE A 82 16.65 5.08 9.28
N GLU A 83 16.49 4.78 10.57
CA GLU A 83 15.57 5.48 11.48
C GLU A 83 15.78 7.01 11.45
N GLY A 84 17.04 7.46 11.49
CA GLY A 84 17.38 8.89 11.44
C GLY A 84 17.00 9.57 10.12
N PHE A 85 17.10 8.85 9.00
CA PHE A 85 16.65 9.32 7.69
C PHE A 85 15.12 9.44 7.65
N VAL A 86 14.40 8.41 8.08
CA VAL A 86 12.93 8.45 8.06
C VAL A 86 12.39 9.58 8.94
N HIS A 87 12.99 9.83 10.11
CA HIS A 87 12.63 10.99 10.92
C HIS A 87 12.95 12.33 10.25
N SER A 88 14.03 12.43 9.47
CA SER A 88 14.34 13.65 8.72
C SER A 88 13.34 13.94 7.59
N LEU A 89 12.74 12.90 6.99
CA LEU A 89 11.67 13.06 6.01
C LEU A 89 10.42 13.69 6.62
N GLN A 90 10.16 13.42 7.90
CA GLN A 90 9.05 13.99 8.65
C GLN A 90 9.26 15.47 9.03
N GLY A 91 10.52 15.93 9.11
CA GLY A 91 10.88 17.26 9.63
C GLY A 91 11.40 18.28 8.61
N GLY A 92 11.56 17.92 7.32
CA GLY A 92 12.36 18.72 6.37
C GLY A 92 11.63 19.24 5.13
N THR A 93 11.77 20.54 4.86
CA THR A 93 11.24 21.22 3.65
C THR A 93 11.94 20.80 2.35
N ALA A 94 13.24 20.48 2.39
CA ALA A 94 14.02 20.09 1.20
C ALA A 94 13.65 18.70 0.67
N SER A 95 13.33 17.75 1.54
CA SER A 95 12.85 16.44 1.14
C SER A 95 11.43 16.51 0.57
N GLY A 96 10.58 17.36 1.16
CA GLY A 96 9.25 17.65 0.62
C GLY A 96 9.27 18.23 -0.81
N ALA A 97 10.26 19.05 -1.15
CA ALA A 97 10.42 19.59 -2.51
C ALA A 97 10.81 18.52 -3.53
N ALA A 98 11.74 17.62 -3.19
CA ALA A 98 12.14 16.52 -4.07
C ALA A 98 11.01 15.51 -4.30
N LEU A 99 10.28 15.15 -3.23
CA LEU A 99 9.09 14.30 -3.31
C LEU A 99 7.97 14.99 -4.12
N GLY A 100 7.76 16.29 -3.93
CA GLY A 100 6.79 17.06 -4.71
C GLY A 100 7.13 17.09 -6.21
N LYS A 101 8.41 17.16 -6.56
CA LYS A 101 8.85 17.05 -7.96
C LYS A 101 8.55 15.67 -8.54
N LEU A 102 8.87 14.59 -7.81
CA LEU A 102 8.56 13.22 -8.25
C LEU A 102 7.06 13.01 -8.45
N GLN A 103 6.23 13.51 -7.53
CA GLN A 103 4.77 13.43 -7.63
C GLN A 103 4.25 14.14 -8.88
N ARG A 104 4.77 15.32 -9.21
CA ARG A 104 4.41 16.03 -10.44
C ARG A 104 4.85 15.24 -11.67
N THR A 105 6.10 14.81 -11.73
CA THR A 105 6.60 13.97 -12.83
C THR A 105 5.76 12.71 -13.05
N LEU A 106 5.26 12.07 -11.99
CA LEU A 106 4.35 10.92 -12.12
C LEU A 106 3.01 11.29 -12.78
N VAL A 107 2.42 12.43 -12.42
CA VAL A 107 1.17 12.90 -13.04
C VAL A 107 1.40 13.29 -14.49
N ASP A 108 2.44 14.09 -14.77
CA ASP A 108 2.77 14.54 -16.12
C ASP A 108 3.02 13.32 -17.06
N LEU A 109 3.74 12.30 -16.56
CA LEU A 109 3.97 11.05 -17.29
C LEU A 109 2.69 10.24 -17.51
N ALA A 110 1.78 10.20 -16.52
CA ALA A 110 0.52 9.48 -16.64
C ALA A 110 -0.47 10.20 -17.59
N GLN A 111 -0.36 11.53 -17.72
CA GLN A 111 -1.11 12.34 -18.67
C GLN A 111 -0.53 12.31 -20.09
N GLY A 112 0.71 11.84 -20.26
CA GLY A 112 1.39 11.79 -21.56
C GLY A 112 2.12 13.07 -21.94
N GLU A 113 2.40 13.99 -21.01
CA GLU A 113 2.98 15.30 -21.34
C GLU A 113 4.48 15.27 -21.74
N ASP A 114 5.13 14.10 -21.69
CA ASP A 114 6.54 13.87 -22.07
C ASP A 114 6.64 13.01 -23.35
N GLU A 115 5.92 13.46 -24.39
CA GLU A 115 5.93 12.97 -25.76
C GLU A 115 7.15 13.52 -26.53
N GLY A 116 8.33 12.93 -26.29
CA GLY A 116 9.45 13.05 -27.24
C GLY A 116 9.18 12.28 -28.55
N ASP A 117 10.17 12.19 -29.44
CA ASP A 117 10.17 11.28 -30.61
C ASP A 117 10.29 9.79 -30.17
N GLU A 118 9.46 9.35 -29.22
CA GLU A 118 9.45 7.99 -28.69
C GLU A 118 8.42 7.10 -29.42
N ASP A 119 8.65 5.79 -29.37
CA ASP A 119 7.73 4.77 -29.89
C ASP A 119 6.40 4.81 -29.12
N GLU A 120 5.26 4.87 -29.82
CA GLU A 120 3.90 4.96 -29.26
C GLU A 120 3.64 3.89 -28.19
N HIS A 121 4.05 2.65 -28.45
CA HIS A 121 3.88 1.56 -27.48
C HIS A 121 4.66 1.78 -26.18
N ARG A 122 5.83 2.42 -26.26
CA ARG A 122 6.63 2.75 -25.06
C ARG A 122 6.01 3.87 -24.26
N VAL A 123 5.38 4.84 -24.93
CA VAL A 123 4.61 5.91 -24.29
C VAL A 123 3.44 5.29 -23.51
N GLU A 124 2.67 4.39 -24.13
CA GLU A 124 1.55 3.70 -23.47
C GLU A 124 1.98 2.92 -22.22
N LEU A 125 3.09 2.16 -22.30
CA LEU A 125 3.62 1.41 -21.15
C LEU A 125 4.07 2.35 -20.01
N ARG A 126 4.70 3.47 -20.36
CA ARG A 126 5.16 4.47 -19.38
C ARG A 126 3.99 5.17 -18.69
N MET A 127 2.96 5.55 -19.46
CA MET A 127 1.73 6.13 -18.92
C MET A 127 1.04 5.15 -17.97
N ALA A 128 0.88 3.90 -18.39
CA ALA A 128 0.27 2.83 -17.59
C ALA A 128 1.02 2.65 -16.25
N LEU A 129 2.35 2.55 -16.28
CA LEU A 129 3.16 2.45 -15.07
C LEU A 129 3.01 3.68 -14.17
N ALA A 130 3.06 4.89 -14.74
CA ALA A 130 2.94 6.13 -13.97
C ALA A 130 1.57 6.24 -13.29
N GLU A 131 0.49 5.95 -14.01
CA GLU A 131 -0.88 5.92 -13.48
C GLU A 131 -1.03 4.91 -12.34
N PHE A 132 -0.46 3.70 -12.49
CA PHE A 132 -0.43 2.71 -11.43
C PHE A 132 0.33 3.21 -10.18
N LEU A 133 1.49 3.85 -10.36
CA LEU A 133 2.26 4.41 -9.24
C LEU A 133 1.54 5.57 -8.55
N VAL A 134 0.78 6.39 -9.28
CA VAL A 134 -0.12 7.40 -8.69
C VAL A 134 -1.20 6.71 -7.85
N PHE A 135 -1.85 5.67 -8.40
CA PHE A 135 -2.83 4.87 -7.67
C PHE A 135 -2.27 4.29 -6.37
N GLU A 136 -1.12 3.60 -6.41
CA GLU A 136 -0.49 3.01 -5.22
C GLU A 136 -0.09 4.07 -4.19
N ALA A 137 0.37 5.24 -4.61
CA ALA A 137 0.74 6.30 -3.69
C ALA A 137 -0.47 6.90 -2.96
N ILE A 138 -1.58 7.13 -3.67
CA ILE A 138 -2.83 7.60 -3.06
C ILE A 138 -3.38 6.52 -2.12
N ARG A 139 -3.41 5.26 -2.57
CA ARG A 139 -3.81 4.11 -1.78
C ARG A 139 -3.02 3.99 -0.47
N LEU A 140 -1.69 4.04 -0.53
CA LEU A 140 -0.84 3.94 0.67
C LEU A 140 -1.13 5.05 1.68
N ARG A 141 -1.36 6.29 1.22
CA ARG A 141 -1.77 7.40 2.09
C ARG A 141 -3.11 7.11 2.77
N LEU A 142 -4.09 6.62 2.01
CA LEU A 142 -5.40 6.26 2.55
C LEU A 142 -5.32 5.08 3.53
N LEU A 143 -4.45 4.09 3.29
CA LEU A 143 -4.21 3.00 4.23
C LEU A 143 -3.68 3.53 5.57
N ILE A 144 -2.70 4.44 5.52
CA ILE A 144 -2.14 5.05 6.72
C ILE A 144 -3.23 5.80 7.49
N THR A 145 -4.03 6.64 6.82
CA THR A 145 -5.07 7.44 7.50
C THR A 145 -6.19 6.56 8.04
N THR A 146 -6.66 5.59 7.25
CA THR A 146 -7.86 4.81 7.54
C THR A 146 -7.59 3.74 8.59
N LEU A 147 -6.45 3.05 8.50
CA LEU A 147 -6.10 1.97 9.43
C LEU A 147 -5.49 2.47 10.75
N SER A 148 -5.31 3.79 10.90
CA SER A 148 -4.89 4.43 12.16
C SER A 148 -5.92 4.30 13.28
N SER A 149 -7.19 4.00 12.93
CA SER A 149 -8.26 3.68 13.87
C SER A 149 -8.96 2.39 13.44
N GLU A 150 -9.86 1.90 14.29
CA GLU A 150 -10.71 0.75 13.97
C GLU A 150 -12.05 1.19 13.32
N ASP A 151 -12.32 2.49 13.22
CA ASP A 151 -13.66 3.02 12.91
C ASP A 151 -14.18 2.59 11.53
N PHE A 152 -13.30 2.59 10.53
CA PHE A 152 -13.62 2.14 9.18
C PHE A 152 -13.98 0.65 9.14
N GLU A 153 -13.20 -0.19 9.84
CA GLU A 153 -13.44 -1.63 9.92
C GLU A 153 -14.69 -1.95 10.76
N GLN A 154 -14.97 -1.16 11.80
CA GLN A 154 -16.16 -1.32 12.64
C GLN A 154 -17.47 -1.10 11.87
N VAL A 155 -17.43 -0.35 10.77
CA VAL A 155 -18.57 -0.18 9.86
C VAL A 155 -18.55 -1.15 8.68
N GLY A 156 -17.65 -2.14 8.69
CA GLY A 156 -17.53 -3.16 7.64
C GLY A 156 -16.80 -2.65 6.40
N GLY A 157 -15.91 -1.66 6.55
CA GLY A 157 -14.95 -1.30 5.52
C GLY A 157 -13.80 -2.30 5.45
N GLU A 158 -13.38 -2.64 4.24
CA GLU A 158 -12.30 -3.58 3.94
C GLU A 158 -11.16 -2.89 3.16
N GLU A 159 -9.97 -3.50 3.13
CA GLU A 159 -8.83 -2.97 2.36
C GLU A 159 -9.18 -2.84 0.86
N GLU A 160 -10.04 -3.71 0.34
CA GLU A 160 -10.54 -3.65 -1.04
C GLU A 160 -11.37 -2.40 -1.35
N ASP A 161 -12.11 -1.89 -0.36
CA ASP A 161 -12.88 -0.65 -0.50
C ASP A 161 -11.94 0.55 -0.63
N ILE A 162 -10.81 0.55 0.09
CA ILE A 162 -9.78 1.60 0.01
C ILE A 162 -9.20 1.63 -1.41
N ASP A 163 -8.92 0.48 -2.00
CA ASP A 163 -8.38 0.37 -3.36
C ASP A 163 -9.39 0.86 -4.38
N ALA A 164 -10.65 0.44 -4.26
CA ALA A 164 -11.72 0.87 -5.15
C ALA A 164 -11.90 2.39 -5.13
N ILE A 165 -11.88 2.99 -3.93
CA ILE A 165 -12.00 4.44 -3.77
C ILE A 165 -10.76 5.16 -4.31
N ALA A 166 -9.56 4.71 -3.96
CA ALA A 166 -8.31 5.30 -4.47
C ALA A 166 -8.30 5.32 -6.00
N TRP A 167 -8.66 4.20 -6.63
CA TRP A 167 -8.71 4.09 -8.08
C TRP A 167 -9.78 4.98 -8.70
N SER A 168 -11.00 4.97 -8.14
CA SER A 168 -12.09 5.82 -8.64
C SER A 168 -11.71 7.30 -8.64
N GLU A 169 -11.02 7.75 -7.60
CA GLU A 169 -10.66 9.16 -7.43
C GLU A 169 -9.45 9.54 -8.28
N VAL A 170 -8.48 8.64 -8.46
CA VAL A 170 -7.39 8.84 -9.43
C VAL A 170 -7.96 8.93 -10.84
N GLN A 171 -8.82 8.00 -11.25
CA GLN A 171 -9.48 8.04 -12.57
C GLN A 171 -10.28 9.33 -12.80
N ALA A 172 -11.01 9.79 -11.78
CA ALA A 172 -11.83 10.98 -11.88
C ALA A 172 -11.01 12.27 -12.00
N LEU A 173 -9.81 12.31 -11.41
CA LEU A 173 -9.03 13.55 -11.27
C LEU A 173 -7.82 13.62 -12.19
N LEU A 174 -7.24 12.49 -12.60
CA LEU A 174 -5.95 12.45 -13.30
C LEU A 174 -5.91 13.32 -14.55
N TYR A 175 -7.04 13.42 -15.27
CA TYR A 175 -7.16 14.21 -16.50
C TYR A 175 -7.93 15.52 -16.30
N GLU A 176 -8.12 15.97 -15.07
CA GLU A 176 -8.79 17.24 -14.79
C GLU A 176 -7.84 18.42 -15.09
N PRO A 177 -8.26 19.41 -15.90
CA PRO A 177 -7.40 20.54 -16.34
C PRO A 177 -6.84 21.40 -15.19
N VAL A 178 -7.43 21.29 -13.99
CA VAL A 178 -6.94 22.01 -12.81
C VAL A 178 -5.58 21.49 -12.34
N LEU A 179 -5.20 20.26 -12.70
CA LEU A 179 -3.92 19.66 -12.28
C LEU A 179 -2.71 20.20 -13.06
N ASP A 180 -2.96 20.77 -14.24
CA ASP A 180 -1.96 21.41 -15.12
C ASP A 180 -1.38 22.70 -14.49
N ASP A 181 -2.07 23.26 -13.48
CA ASP A 181 -1.59 24.42 -12.75
C ASP A 181 -0.36 24.06 -11.88
N PRO A 182 0.80 24.71 -12.09
CA PRO A 182 2.03 24.41 -11.36
C PRO A 182 1.95 24.72 -9.86
N GLU A 183 1.00 25.55 -9.40
CA GLU A 183 0.80 25.84 -7.98
C GLU A 183 -0.02 24.75 -7.27
N ILE A 184 -0.79 23.96 -8.03
CA ILE A 184 -1.56 22.83 -7.50
C ILE A 184 -0.63 21.68 -7.15
N ARG A 185 -0.95 20.95 -6.08
CA ARG A 185 -0.24 19.73 -5.66
C ARG A 185 -1.14 18.52 -5.95
N PRO A 186 -0.96 17.83 -7.09
CA PRO A 186 -1.93 16.83 -7.56
C PRO A 186 -2.23 15.72 -6.55
N PHE A 187 -1.18 15.19 -5.91
CA PHE A 187 -1.33 14.12 -4.92
C PHE A 187 -2.09 14.56 -3.67
N GLU A 188 -1.98 15.82 -3.26
CA GLU A 188 -2.76 16.36 -2.13
C GLU A 188 -4.24 16.50 -2.50
N VAL A 189 -4.53 16.94 -3.73
CA VAL A 189 -5.91 17.04 -4.25
C VAL A 189 -6.56 15.66 -4.33
N MET A 190 -5.90 14.70 -4.97
CA MET A 190 -6.39 13.32 -5.10
C MET A 190 -6.58 12.65 -3.73
N HIS A 191 -5.60 12.80 -2.83
CA HIS A 191 -5.71 12.26 -1.48
C HIS A 191 -6.84 12.90 -0.67
N ALA A 192 -7.03 14.22 -0.77
CA ALA A 192 -8.11 14.91 -0.09
C ALA A 192 -9.48 14.46 -0.62
N SER A 193 -9.63 14.34 -1.94
CA SER A 193 -10.87 13.84 -2.57
C SER A 193 -11.19 12.42 -2.10
N ALA A 194 -10.19 11.53 -2.15
CA ALA A 194 -10.34 10.16 -1.70
C ALA A 194 -10.60 10.01 -0.20
N SER A 195 -10.00 10.86 0.63
CA SER A 195 -10.31 10.91 2.07
C SER A 195 -11.78 11.29 2.32
N VAL A 196 -12.31 12.25 1.55
CA VAL A 196 -13.74 12.62 1.61
C VAL A 196 -14.62 11.46 1.14
N ALA A 197 -14.22 10.75 0.08
CA ALA A 197 -14.95 9.57 -0.40
C ALA A 197 -14.99 8.44 0.65
N ILE A 198 -13.87 8.12 1.30
CA ILE A 198 -13.82 7.16 2.43
C ILE A 198 -14.76 7.59 3.55
N ALA A 199 -14.71 8.87 3.95
CA ALA A 199 -15.57 9.37 5.03
C ALA A 199 -17.07 9.27 4.68
N ARG A 200 -17.44 9.53 3.41
CA ARG A 200 -18.81 9.39 2.91
C ARG A 200 -19.26 7.93 2.90
N ASP A 201 -18.42 7.02 2.40
CA ASP A 201 -18.69 5.58 2.38
C ASP A 201 -18.88 5.04 3.81
N ALA A 202 -17.96 5.37 4.72
CA ALA A 202 -18.05 4.98 6.13
C ALA A 202 -19.32 5.51 6.80
N ALA A 203 -19.69 6.77 6.55
CA ALA A 203 -20.92 7.36 7.08
C ALA A 203 -22.18 6.69 6.52
N PHE A 204 -22.16 6.31 5.23
CA PHE A 204 -23.24 5.57 4.59
C PHE A 204 -23.40 4.18 5.23
N ARG A 205 -22.32 3.41 5.38
CA ARG A 205 -22.33 2.10 6.05
C ARG A 205 -22.78 2.20 7.51
N ALA A 206 -22.31 3.21 8.23
CA ALA A 206 -22.74 3.47 9.61
C ALA A 206 -24.25 3.70 9.71
N ASN A 207 -24.86 4.39 8.75
CA ASN A 207 -26.31 4.57 8.70
C ASN A 207 -27.03 3.24 8.44
N LEU A 208 -26.57 2.44 7.47
CA LEU A 208 -27.14 1.12 7.19
C LEU A 208 -27.06 0.18 8.41
N LEU A 209 -25.94 0.23 9.15
CA LEU A 209 -25.74 -0.59 10.35
C LEU A 209 -26.67 -0.23 11.50
N ARG A 210 -27.29 0.97 11.53
CA ARG A 210 -28.28 1.29 12.57
C ARG A 210 -29.51 0.38 12.51
N GLU A 211 -29.83 -0.11 11.32
CA GLU A 211 -30.96 -1.01 11.08
C GLU A 211 -30.53 -2.49 11.19
N ALA A 212 -29.23 -2.77 11.32
CA ALA A 212 -28.70 -4.11 11.50
C ALA A 212 -28.82 -4.62 12.94
N GLY A 213 -28.88 -5.95 13.08
CA GLY A 213 -28.91 -6.62 14.39
C GLY A 213 -27.69 -6.28 15.27
N GLU A 214 -27.88 -6.36 16.59
CA GLU A 214 -26.79 -6.14 17.56
C GLU A 214 -25.65 -7.15 17.38
N ASP A 215 -25.97 -8.41 17.13
CA ASP A 215 -24.99 -9.49 16.93
C ASP A 215 -24.03 -9.19 15.76
N PHE A 216 -24.57 -8.74 14.63
CA PHE A 216 -23.76 -8.40 13.45
C PHE A 216 -22.84 -7.20 13.71
N ARG A 217 -23.33 -6.18 14.42
CA ARG A 217 -22.50 -5.03 14.80
C ARG A 217 -21.39 -5.42 15.75
N GLU A 218 -21.64 -6.33 16.70
CA GLU A 218 -20.58 -6.81 17.59
C GLU A 218 -19.57 -7.68 16.86
N GLU A 219 -20.01 -8.49 15.88
CA GLU A 219 -19.10 -9.23 15.01
C GLU A 219 -18.13 -8.30 14.27
N LEU A 220 -18.63 -7.23 13.63
CA LEU A 220 -17.78 -6.24 12.97
C LEU A 220 -16.80 -5.57 13.95
N ARG A 221 -17.24 -5.20 15.14
CA ARG A 221 -16.35 -4.64 16.17
C ARG A 221 -15.28 -5.63 16.61
N MET A 222 -15.62 -6.90 16.75
CA MET A 222 -14.64 -7.94 17.09
C MET A 222 -13.62 -8.12 15.98
N ARG A 223 -14.04 -8.13 14.71
CA ARG A 223 -13.13 -8.19 13.55
C ARG A 223 -12.21 -6.98 13.49
N ALA A 224 -12.75 -5.77 13.63
CA ALA A 224 -11.99 -4.53 13.66
C ALA A 224 -10.92 -4.52 14.78
N ARG A 225 -11.30 -4.89 16.01
CA ARG A 225 -10.37 -5.03 17.14
C ARG A 225 -9.27 -6.06 16.86
N LEU A 226 -9.64 -7.18 16.22
CA LEU A 226 -8.67 -8.23 15.87
C LEU A 226 -7.67 -7.73 14.83
N ARG A 227 -8.14 -7.08 13.75
CA ARG A 227 -7.26 -6.47 12.73
C ARG A 227 -6.37 -5.38 13.34
N GLY A 228 -6.93 -4.53 14.18
CA GLY A 228 -6.16 -3.54 14.97
C GLY A 228 -5.06 -4.17 15.82
N ALA A 229 -5.36 -5.27 16.52
CA ALA A 229 -4.36 -5.98 17.32
C ALA A 229 -3.27 -6.65 16.46
N LEU A 230 -3.63 -7.21 15.29
CA LEU A 230 -2.69 -7.80 14.35
C LEU A 230 -1.73 -6.74 13.78
N ARG A 231 -2.21 -5.52 13.52
CA ARG A 231 -1.40 -4.37 13.06
C ARG A 231 -0.31 -3.95 14.04
N GLU A 232 -0.35 -4.36 15.31
CA GLU A 232 0.67 -4.06 16.33
C GLU A 232 1.75 -5.17 16.45
N LEU A 233 1.60 -6.26 15.70
CA LEU A 233 2.55 -7.36 15.68
C LEU A 233 3.66 -7.13 14.66
N ARG A 234 4.74 -7.89 14.82
CA ARG A 234 5.75 -8.01 13.75
C ARG A 234 5.08 -8.58 12.50
N LEU A 235 5.49 -8.11 11.34
CA LEU A 235 4.90 -8.49 10.06
C LEU A 235 4.75 -10.02 9.86
N PRO A 236 5.76 -10.87 10.12
CA PRO A 236 5.59 -12.32 9.97
C PRO A 236 4.53 -12.89 10.92
N GLU A 237 4.48 -12.41 12.17
CA GLU A 237 3.47 -12.81 13.13
C GLU A 237 2.06 -12.33 12.73
N ALA A 238 1.93 -11.11 12.22
CA ALA A 238 0.66 -10.55 11.75
C ALA A 238 0.09 -11.41 10.61
N VAL A 239 0.86 -11.64 9.56
CA VAL A 239 0.44 -12.43 8.37
C VAL A 239 0.07 -13.87 8.74
N LEU A 240 0.90 -14.53 9.56
CA LEU A 240 0.63 -15.91 9.95
C LEU A 240 -0.61 -16.03 10.85
N LEU A 241 -0.85 -15.07 11.73
CA LEU A 241 -2.02 -15.10 12.62
C LEU A 241 -3.29 -14.64 11.91
N GLU A 242 -3.21 -13.67 11.01
CA GLU A 242 -4.29 -13.29 10.10
C GLU A 242 -4.78 -14.52 9.33
N ASN A 243 -3.89 -15.26 8.67
CA ASN A 243 -4.25 -16.51 7.98
C ASN A 243 -4.78 -17.59 8.93
N ALA A 244 -4.21 -17.73 10.13
CA ALA A 244 -4.67 -18.72 11.11
C ALA A 244 -6.06 -18.40 11.70
N LEU A 245 -6.49 -17.14 11.61
CA LEU A 245 -7.76 -16.61 12.12
C LEU A 245 -8.70 -16.21 10.98
N ALA A 246 -8.40 -16.56 9.72
CA ALA A 246 -9.13 -16.15 8.53
C ALA A 246 -10.65 -16.35 8.68
N SER A 247 -11.09 -17.49 9.20
CA SER A 247 -12.52 -17.77 9.42
C SER A 247 -13.22 -16.80 10.37
N LEU A 248 -12.51 -16.21 11.34
CA LEU A 248 -13.05 -15.18 12.24
C LEU A 248 -13.05 -13.80 11.59
N LEU A 249 -12.14 -13.56 10.65
CA LEU A 249 -12.03 -12.32 9.89
C LEU A 249 -12.99 -12.30 8.68
N GLY A 250 -13.55 -13.45 8.31
CA GLY A 250 -14.44 -13.61 7.16
C GLY A 250 -13.74 -14.08 5.89
N ASP A 251 -12.48 -14.54 6.01
CA ASP A 251 -11.62 -14.95 4.91
C ASP A 251 -11.40 -16.46 4.86
N GLU A 252 -10.88 -16.92 3.73
CA GLU A 252 -10.43 -18.30 3.54
C GLU A 252 -8.98 -18.49 3.97
N ARG A 253 -8.73 -19.57 4.70
CA ARG A 253 -7.37 -19.92 5.13
C ARG A 253 -6.59 -20.53 3.98
N LYS A 254 -5.43 -19.95 3.68
CA LYS A 254 -4.46 -20.44 2.69
C LYS A 254 -3.47 -21.44 3.28
N GLU A 255 -2.95 -22.32 2.44
CA GLU A 255 -1.81 -23.16 2.81
C GLU A 255 -0.56 -22.31 3.05
N LEU A 256 0.33 -22.73 3.95
CA LEU A 256 1.49 -21.90 4.34
C LEU A 256 2.46 -21.65 3.20
N THR A 257 2.58 -22.58 2.25
CA THR A 257 3.42 -22.43 1.07
C THR A 257 2.84 -21.43 0.08
N GLU A 258 1.51 -21.42 -0.07
CA GLU A 258 0.80 -20.43 -0.89
C GLU A 258 0.91 -19.05 -0.25
N LEU A 259 0.66 -18.95 1.06
CA LEU A 259 0.81 -17.70 1.80
C LEU A 259 2.23 -17.13 1.73
N GLN A 260 3.26 -17.98 1.75
CA GLN A 260 4.65 -17.55 1.61
C GLN A 260 4.94 -17.03 0.20
N ALA A 261 4.37 -17.64 -0.83
CA ALA A 261 4.49 -17.15 -2.21
C ALA A 261 3.75 -15.81 -2.39
N ASP A 262 2.59 -15.65 -1.76
CA ASP A 262 1.81 -14.41 -1.82
C ASP A 262 2.42 -13.27 -0.99
N ARG A 263 3.16 -13.60 0.07
CA ARG A 263 3.69 -12.66 1.07
C ARG A 263 5.20 -12.81 1.29
N PRO A 264 6.03 -12.70 0.23
CA PRO A 264 7.46 -12.94 0.33
C PRO A 264 8.14 -11.94 1.28
N VAL A 265 7.76 -10.65 1.23
CA VAL A 265 8.30 -9.61 2.15
C VAL A 265 8.12 -10.00 3.64
N ALA A 266 6.99 -10.62 3.97
CA ALA A 266 6.69 -11.02 5.34
C ALA A 266 7.33 -12.35 5.76
N LEU A 267 7.48 -13.30 4.83
CA LEU A 267 7.75 -14.70 5.14
C LEU A 267 9.04 -15.24 4.50
N ASP A 268 9.84 -14.39 3.85
CA ASP A 268 11.11 -14.79 3.25
C ASP A 268 12.06 -15.42 4.27
N GLY A 269 12.80 -16.44 3.82
CA GLY A 269 13.75 -17.20 4.62
C GLY A 269 13.14 -18.07 5.74
N LEU A 270 11.81 -18.06 5.94
CA LEU A 270 11.16 -18.90 6.96
C LEU A 270 10.87 -20.30 6.42
N SER A 271 11.32 -21.33 7.16
CA SER A 271 10.90 -22.70 6.90
C SER A 271 9.45 -22.93 7.36
N ARG A 272 8.76 -23.92 6.78
CA ARG A 272 7.41 -24.34 7.20
C ARG A 272 7.33 -24.60 8.71
N GLN A 273 8.31 -25.32 9.26
CA GLN A 273 8.37 -25.59 10.70
C GLN A 273 8.48 -24.30 11.54
N ALA A 274 9.23 -23.30 11.07
CA ALA A 274 9.33 -22.01 11.75
C ALA A 274 8.00 -21.24 11.71
N MET A 275 7.29 -21.27 10.58
CA MET A 275 5.95 -20.69 10.44
C MET A 275 4.94 -21.36 11.38
N ASP A 276 4.88 -22.70 11.40
CA ASP A 276 4.00 -23.47 12.29
C ASP A 276 4.26 -23.15 13.77
N GLN A 277 5.53 -23.05 14.16
CA GLN A 277 5.89 -22.68 15.53
C GLN A 277 5.43 -21.27 15.89
N ARG A 278 5.53 -20.29 14.97
CA ARG A 278 5.04 -18.92 15.18
C ARG A 278 3.53 -18.90 15.35
N VAL A 279 2.78 -19.56 14.47
CA VAL A 279 1.31 -19.72 14.58
C VAL A 279 0.93 -20.34 15.93
N SER A 280 1.59 -21.44 16.31
CA SER A 280 1.36 -22.11 17.60
C SER A 280 1.62 -21.20 18.80
N ARG A 281 2.67 -20.38 18.76
CA ARG A 281 2.96 -19.41 19.84
C ARG A 281 1.91 -18.32 19.91
N GLY A 282 1.52 -17.74 18.78
CA GLY A 282 0.52 -16.68 18.73
C GLY A 282 -0.87 -17.16 19.19
N ARG A 283 -1.31 -18.35 18.74
CA ARG A 283 -2.58 -18.94 19.22
C ARG A 283 -2.60 -19.20 20.73
N ARG A 284 -1.47 -19.61 21.31
CA ARG A 284 -1.34 -19.76 22.77
C ARG A 284 -1.36 -18.44 23.52
N ALA A 285 -0.94 -17.34 22.89
CA ALA A 285 -1.06 -16.01 23.47
C ALA A 285 -2.52 -15.53 23.46
N LEU A 286 -3.28 -15.84 22.40
CA LEU A 286 -4.73 -15.55 22.34
C LEU A 286 -5.52 -16.26 23.44
N SER A 287 -5.16 -17.52 23.74
CA SER A 287 -5.91 -18.36 24.68
C SER A 287 -5.50 -18.17 26.14
N SER A 288 -4.53 -17.31 26.46
CA SER A 288 -3.98 -17.17 27.81
C SER A 288 -3.86 -15.71 28.22
N PRO A 289 -4.64 -15.23 29.21
CA PRO A 289 -4.67 -13.82 29.59
C PRO A 289 -3.33 -13.27 30.11
N ASP A 290 -2.46 -14.14 30.63
CA ASP A 290 -1.13 -13.76 31.14
C ASP A 290 -0.06 -13.66 30.05
N ARG A 291 -0.33 -14.18 28.84
CA ARG A 291 0.64 -14.19 27.74
C ARG A 291 0.44 -12.99 26.83
N ARG A 292 1.42 -12.09 26.83
CA ARG A 292 1.45 -10.95 25.91
C ARG A 292 1.69 -11.40 24.48
N TRP A 293 1.01 -10.74 23.55
CA TRP A 293 1.23 -10.92 22.12
C TRP A 293 2.68 -10.54 21.73
N PRO A 294 3.26 -11.17 20.70
CA PRO A 294 4.59 -10.86 20.19
C PRO A 294 4.60 -9.51 19.43
N ARG A 295 4.49 -8.41 20.18
CA ARG A 295 4.49 -7.04 19.63
C ARG A 295 5.81 -6.72 18.94
N ARG A 296 5.76 -5.76 18.00
CA ARG A 296 6.97 -5.14 17.44
C ARG A 296 7.83 -4.55 18.57
N ARG A 297 9.15 -4.64 18.39
CA ARG A 297 10.14 -4.01 19.28
C ARG A 297 10.59 -2.65 18.77
N ARG A 298 10.45 -2.40 17.47
CA ARG A 298 10.77 -1.14 16.80
C ARG A 298 9.54 -0.61 16.04
N PRO A 299 9.43 0.71 15.84
CA PRO A 299 8.36 1.26 15.00
C PRO A 299 8.48 0.74 13.57
N SER A 300 7.34 0.57 12.91
CA SER A 300 7.28 0.41 11.45
C SER A 300 7.08 1.76 10.74
N LEU A 301 7.13 1.78 9.41
CA LEU A 301 6.79 2.97 8.64
C LEU A 301 5.37 3.45 8.95
N PHE A 302 4.42 2.53 9.08
CA PHE A 302 3.06 2.80 9.53
C PHE A 302 3.03 3.53 10.87
N ASP A 303 3.81 3.07 11.86
CA ASP A 303 3.86 3.69 13.19
C ASP A 303 4.40 5.12 13.16
N LEU A 304 5.34 5.40 12.26
CA LEU A 304 5.90 6.74 12.09
C LEU A 304 4.94 7.67 11.35
N LEU A 305 4.33 7.19 10.27
CA LEU A 305 3.47 8.00 9.40
C LEU A 305 2.08 8.26 10.02
N ARG A 306 1.64 7.44 10.98
CA ARG A 306 0.42 7.69 11.76
C ARG A 306 0.57 8.75 12.87
N GLN A 307 1.77 9.23 13.18
CA GLN A 307 1.97 10.13 14.33
C GLN A 307 1.30 11.51 14.14
N PRO A 308 0.74 12.09 15.22
CA PRO A 308 -0.30 13.10 15.12
C PRO A 308 0.27 14.51 14.97
N GLY A 309 0.18 15.04 13.76
CA GLY A 309 0.39 16.47 13.45
C GLY A 309 -0.90 17.26 13.23
N ALA A 310 -2.06 16.77 13.71
CA ALA A 310 -3.38 17.41 13.52
C ALA A 310 -4.26 17.33 14.78
N ALA A 311 -3.65 17.54 15.95
CA ALA A 311 -4.37 17.96 17.16
C ALA A 311 -3.62 19.18 17.74
N ALA A 312 -3.85 20.33 17.11
CA ALA A 312 -3.62 21.66 17.67
C ALA A 312 -4.78 22.55 17.24
#